data_AF-A0A285KX69-F1
#
_entry.id   AF-A0A285KX69-F1
#
_cell.length_a   1.000
_cell.length_b   1.000
_cell.length_c   1.000
_cell.angle_alpha   90.00
_cell.angle_beta   90.00
_cell.angle_gamma   90.00
#
_symmetry.space_group_name_H-M   'P 1'
#
loop_
_entity.id
_entity.type
_entity.pdbx_description
1 polymer ?
#
loop_
_entity_poly.entity_id
_entity_poly.type
_entity_poly.pdbx_seq_one_letter_code
_entity_poly.pdbx_strand_id
1 'polypeptide(L)'
;MIVGSLLICGFPGIWYNNIRRPVLVDPTALTWALGSAVLSLAGWWFAALIVALIAACMKETAPVFAAAFCLNPLLLIGVAAPVVRRATAKAGPDTHNSKALADPLGSARKAHAEHVFDPRVMLLPWGAGMLAVFVTDPVIALLLVLSLLLGYGQLVVAVNTARLYQWAAPAVALAAASVIPPGWAAAVLTAHLFNPLAGNGR
;
A
#
# COMPACT_ATOMS: atom_id res chain seq x y z
N MET A 1 -6.41 -18.89 -2.26
CA MET A 1 -5.61 -18.28 -1.17
C MET A 1 -4.10 -18.44 -1.38
N ILE A 2 -3.55 -19.65 -1.54
CA ILE A 2 -2.10 -19.90 -1.63
C ILE A 2 -1.40 -19.15 -2.78
N VAL A 3 -2.01 -19.04 -3.96
CA VAL A 3 -1.44 -18.32 -5.13
C VAL A 3 -1.30 -16.81 -4.87
N GLY A 4 -2.27 -16.20 -4.18
CA GLY A 4 -2.21 -14.79 -3.78
C GLY A 4 -1.09 -14.52 -2.77
N SER A 5 -0.89 -15.44 -1.82
CA SER A 5 0.23 -15.39 -0.88
C SER A 5 1.60 -15.50 -1.58
N LEU A 6 1.70 -16.35 -2.62
CA LEU A 6 2.93 -16.52 -3.40
C LEU A 6 3.26 -15.30 -4.28
N LEU A 7 2.25 -14.59 -4.79
CA LEU A 7 2.44 -13.30 -5.48
C LEU A 7 3.01 -12.23 -4.55
N ILE A 8 2.65 -12.25 -3.26
CA ILE A 8 3.21 -11.34 -2.25
C ILE A 8 4.66 -11.69 -1.90
N CYS A 9 5.00 -12.99 -1.84
CA CYS A 9 6.40 -13.44 -1.75
C CYS A 9 7.21 -13.12 -3.01
N GLY A 10 6.53 -12.94 -4.14
CA GLY A 10 7.06 -12.60 -5.46
C GLY A 10 7.31 -11.11 -5.69
N PHE A 11 7.55 -10.30 -4.64
CA PHE A 11 8.05 -8.92 -4.79
C PHE A 11 9.58 -8.81 -4.59
N PRO A 12 10.46 -9.50 -5.36
CA PRO A 12 11.90 -9.26 -5.30
C PRO A 12 12.22 -7.81 -5.70
N GLY A 13 11.36 -7.14 -6.47
CA GLY A 13 11.46 -5.71 -6.79
C GLY A 13 11.42 -4.79 -5.57
N ILE A 14 10.73 -5.18 -4.49
CA ILE A 14 10.70 -4.40 -3.23
C ILE A 14 12.07 -4.43 -2.56
N TRP A 15 12.64 -5.62 -2.39
CA TRP A 15 13.96 -5.79 -1.78
C TRP A 15 15.08 -5.21 -2.63
N TYR A 16 15.02 -5.42 -3.94
CA TYR A 16 15.99 -4.88 -4.89
C TYR A 16 16.00 -3.35 -4.91
N ASN A 17 14.81 -2.71 -4.89
CA ASN A 17 14.72 -1.25 -4.81
C ASN A 17 15.22 -0.72 -3.46
N ASN A 18 14.93 -1.41 -2.36
CA ASN A 18 15.38 -0.99 -1.04
C ASN A 18 16.91 -1.09 -0.88
N ILE A 19 17.53 -2.14 -1.44
CA ILE A 19 18.99 -2.28 -1.49
C ILE A 19 19.64 -1.18 -2.33
N ARG A 20 19.06 -0.83 -3.49
CA ARG A 20 19.62 0.20 -4.38
C ARG A 20 19.31 1.63 -3.95
N ARG A 21 18.23 1.84 -3.20
CA ARG A 21 17.70 3.15 -2.81
C ARG A 21 17.15 3.09 -1.38
N PRO A 22 18.01 3.08 -0.35
CA PRO A 22 17.62 2.89 1.05
C PRO A 22 16.71 4.00 1.60
N VAL A 23 16.60 5.12 0.89
CA VAL A 23 15.67 6.22 1.22
C VAL A 23 14.21 5.88 0.92
N LEU A 24 13.93 4.82 0.15
CA LEU A 24 12.58 4.40 -0.19
C LEU A 24 12.02 3.45 0.88
N VAL A 25 11.47 4.01 1.97
CA VAL A 25 10.87 3.22 3.07
C VAL A 25 9.52 2.56 2.74
N ASP A 26 8.78 3.07 1.74
CA ASP A 26 7.42 2.60 1.44
C ASP A 26 7.30 1.12 1.09
N PRO A 27 8.14 0.55 0.18
CA PRO A 27 8.09 -0.87 -0.12
C PRO A 27 8.30 -1.75 1.12
N THR A 28 9.28 -1.38 1.96
CA THR A 28 9.60 -2.07 3.21
C THR A 28 8.43 -2.00 4.18
N ALA A 29 7.89 -0.80 4.41
CA ALA A 29 6.75 -0.58 5.28
C ALA A 29 5.52 -1.37 4.80
N LEU A 30 5.31 -1.46 3.48
CA LEU A 30 4.24 -2.26 2.89
C LEU A 30 4.44 -3.76 3.15
N THR A 31 5.67 -4.28 3.01
CA THR A 31 5.99 -5.68 3.34
C THR A 31 5.71 -5.99 4.81
N TRP A 32 6.12 -5.12 5.74
CA TRP A 32 5.82 -5.29 7.16
C TRP A 32 4.31 -5.20 7.46
N ALA A 33 3.60 -4.27 6.83
CA ALA A 33 2.14 -4.16 6.96
C ALA A 33 1.42 -5.45 6.48
N LEU A 34 1.85 -6.02 5.35
CA LEU A 34 1.32 -7.29 4.85
C LEU A 34 1.67 -8.46 5.75
N GLY A 35 2.92 -8.53 6.23
CA GLY A 35 3.34 -9.55 7.19
C GLY A 35 2.49 -9.51 8.45
N SER A 36 2.14 -8.31 8.94
CA SER A 36 1.26 -8.13 10.09
C SER A 36 -0.14 -8.66 9.81
N ALA A 37 -0.72 -8.32 8.65
CA ALA A 37 -2.03 -8.83 8.25
C ALA A 37 -2.05 -10.36 8.14
N VAL A 38 -1.02 -10.98 7.56
CA VAL A 38 -0.87 -12.43 7.44
C VAL A 38 -0.78 -13.10 8.82
N LEU A 39 0.04 -12.58 9.73
CA LEU A 39 0.15 -13.10 11.09
C LEU A 39 -1.16 -12.99 11.86
N SER A 40 -1.91 -11.90 11.66
CA SER A 40 -3.24 -11.73 12.25
C SER A 40 -4.21 -12.79 11.74
N LEU A 41 -4.21 -13.06 10.43
CA LEU A 41 -5.07 -14.09 9.83
C LEU A 41 -4.68 -15.51 10.29
N ALA A 42 -3.40 -15.74 10.61
CA ALA A 42 -2.92 -16.98 11.20
C ALA A 42 -3.25 -17.13 12.70
N GLY A 43 -3.92 -16.15 13.32
CA GLY A 43 -4.27 -16.15 14.74
C GLY A 43 -3.16 -15.67 15.70
N TRP A 44 -2.00 -15.27 15.17
CA TRP A 44 -0.84 -14.84 15.95
C TRP A 44 -0.91 -13.34 16.24
N TRP A 45 -1.97 -12.92 16.93
CA TRP A 45 -2.34 -11.51 17.11
C TRP A 45 -1.24 -10.67 17.77
N PHE A 46 -0.50 -11.24 18.74
CA PHE A 46 0.58 -10.52 19.42
C PHE A 46 1.77 -10.24 18.49
N ALA A 47 2.20 -11.25 17.73
CA ALA A 47 3.26 -11.09 16.72
C ALA A 47 2.81 -10.10 15.63
N ALA A 48 1.55 -10.19 15.18
CA ALA A 48 0.98 -9.25 14.22
C ALA A 48 1.05 -7.80 14.71
N LEU A 49 0.78 -7.55 15.99
CA LEU A 49 0.82 -6.21 16.59
C LEU A 49 2.25 -5.67 16.67
N ILE A 50 3.23 -6.49 17.05
CA ILE A 50 4.65 -6.11 17.03
C ILE A 50 5.08 -5.71 15.62
N VAL A 51 4.73 -6.54 14.63
CA VAL A 51 5.05 -6.29 13.22
C VAL A 51 4.34 -5.02 12.71
N ALA A 52 3.11 -4.75 13.15
CA ALA A 52 2.41 -3.50 12.84
C ALA A 52 3.12 -2.28 13.44
N LEU A 53 3.61 -2.36 14.67
CA LEU A 53 4.39 -1.29 15.31
C LEU A 53 5.71 -1.03 14.57
N ILE A 54 6.41 -2.08 14.14
CA ILE A 54 7.62 -1.96 13.31
C ILE A 54 7.28 -1.25 12.00
N ALA A 55 6.19 -1.64 11.33
CA ALA A 55 5.73 -0.99 10.12
C ALA A 55 5.40 0.50 10.36
N ALA A 56 4.77 0.81 11.50
CA ALA A 56 4.43 2.18 11.91
C ALA A 56 5.65 3.07 12.11
N CYS A 57 6.74 2.51 12.62
CA CYS A 57 8.03 3.20 12.76
C CYS A 57 8.64 3.56 11.40
N MET A 58 8.34 2.80 10.34
CA MET A 58 8.80 3.08 8.98
C MET A 58 7.89 4.06 8.25
N LYS A 59 6.57 3.87 8.36
CA LYS A 59 5.56 4.75 7.77
C LYS A 59 4.30 4.80 8.64
N GLU A 60 3.86 6.02 8.94
CA GLU A 60 2.75 6.29 9.86
C GLU A 60 1.41 5.69 9.39
N THR A 61 1.21 5.58 8.08
CA THR A 61 -0.02 5.03 7.50
C THR A 61 -0.02 3.51 7.42
N ALA A 62 1.11 2.85 7.67
CA ALA A 62 1.25 1.40 7.50
C ALA A 62 0.27 0.58 8.37
N PRO A 63 0.02 0.92 9.65
CA PRO A 63 -0.94 0.19 10.49
C PRO A 63 -2.38 0.28 9.99
N VAL A 64 -2.75 1.39 9.34
CA VAL A 64 -4.10 1.58 8.77
C VAL A 64 -4.32 0.61 7.60
N PHE A 65 -3.31 0.45 6.74
CA PHE A 65 -3.36 -0.54 5.66
C PHE A 65 -3.27 -1.97 6.19
N ALA A 66 -2.43 -2.24 7.20
CA ALA A 66 -2.38 -3.56 7.82
C ALA A 66 -3.75 -3.98 8.37
N ALA A 67 -4.44 -3.07 9.07
CA ALA A 67 -5.81 -3.29 9.55
C ALA A 67 -6.80 -3.51 8.40
N ALA A 68 -6.69 -2.75 7.31
CA ALA A 68 -7.55 -2.91 6.13
C ALA A 68 -7.33 -4.25 5.41
N PHE A 69 -6.08 -4.73 5.32
CA PHE A 69 -5.73 -5.98 4.60
C PHE A 69 -6.28 -7.25 5.26
N CYS A 70 -6.56 -7.23 6.56
CA CYS A 70 -7.17 -8.38 7.26
C CYS A 70 -8.50 -8.03 7.95
N LEU A 71 -9.03 -6.83 7.71
CA LEU A 71 -10.23 -6.29 8.36
C LEU A 71 -10.19 -6.39 9.88
N ASN A 72 -8.99 -6.28 10.47
CA ASN A 72 -8.80 -6.38 11.92
C ASN A 72 -8.45 -5.01 12.52
N PRO A 73 -9.37 -4.37 13.25
CA PRO A 73 -9.12 -3.04 13.84
C PRO A 73 -8.05 -3.06 14.93
N LEU A 74 -7.70 -4.23 15.50
CA LEU A 74 -6.65 -4.32 16.53
C LEU A 74 -5.28 -3.84 16.01
N LEU A 75 -5.00 -4.00 14.72
CA LEU A 75 -3.74 -3.54 14.14
C LEU A 75 -3.61 -2.02 14.11
N LEU A 76 -4.71 -1.27 14.29
CA LEU A 76 -4.68 0.19 14.45
C LEU A 76 -3.96 0.63 15.73
N ILE A 77 -3.76 -0.27 16.71
CA ILE A 77 -2.89 0.00 17.86
C ILE A 77 -1.47 0.37 17.40
N GLY A 78 -1.03 -0.10 16.23
CA GLY A 78 0.24 0.31 15.62
C GLY A 78 0.38 1.83 15.42
N VAL A 79 -0.73 2.57 15.26
CA VAL A 79 -0.75 4.04 15.16
C VAL A 79 -0.24 4.72 16.43
N ALA A 80 -0.20 4.01 17.56
CA ALA A 80 0.40 4.54 18.78
C ALA A 80 1.88 4.95 18.58
N ALA A 81 2.65 4.23 17.77
CA ALA A 81 4.06 4.55 17.52
C ALA A 81 4.27 5.94 16.89
N PRO A 82 3.63 6.31 15.76
CA PRO A 82 3.74 7.66 15.21
C PRO A 82 3.13 8.73 16.12
N VAL A 83 2.08 8.43 16.88
CA VAL A 83 1.52 9.38 17.88
C VAL A 83 2.53 9.68 18.98
N VAL A 84 3.16 8.66 19.55
CA VAL A 84 4.20 8.82 20.57
C VAL A 84 5.39 9.58 20.01
N ARG A 85 5.83 9.26 18.78
CA ARG A 85 6.89 9.99 18.11
C ARG A 85 6.53 11.47 17.94
N ARG A 86 5.30 11.78 17.49
CA ARG A 86 4.83 13.17 17.34
C ARG A 86 4.77 13.92 18.66
N ALA A 87 4.41 13.24 19.75
CA ALA A 87 4.35 13.85 21.08
C ALA A 87 5.73 14.09 21.72
N THR A 88 6.73 13.27 21.38
CA THR A 88 8.06 13.29 22.03
C THR A 88 9.14 13.97 21.19
N ALA A 89 9.04 13.91 19.86
CA ALA A 89 10.02 14.51 18.97
C ALA A 89 9.83 16.03 18.91
N LYS A 90 10.92 16.77 19.12
CA LYS A 90 10.97 18.21 18.82
C LYS A 90 11.10 18.38 17.31
N ALA A 91 10.18 19.10 16.69
CA ALA A 91 10.31 19.49 15.30
C ALA A 91 11.60 20.31 15.12
N GLY A 92 12.48 19.87 14.24
CA GLY A 92 13.66 20.63 13.86
C GLY A 92 13.27 21.81 12.95
N PRO A 93 14.17 22.79 12.76
CA PRO A 93 13.93 23.86 11.80
C PRO A 93 13.79 23.28 10.38
N ASP A 94 12.66 23.57 9.73
CA ASP A 94 12.44 23.19 8.34
C ASP A 94 13.39 23.99 7.43
N THR A 95 14.46 23.33 6.98
CA THR A 95 15.46 23.93 6.07
C THR A 95 14.94 24.11 4.65
N HIS A 96 13.84 23.43 4.31
CA HIS A 96 13.09 23.61 3.07
C HIS A 96 11.79 24.34 3.37
N ASN A 97 11.80 25.67 3.22
CA ASN A 97 10.61 26.52 3.31
C ASN A 97 9.70 26.30 2.09
N SER A 98 9.20 25.07 1.95
CA SER A 98 8.40 24.65 0.82
C SER A 98 6.94 25.03 1.07
N LYS A 99 6.28 25.62 0.07
CA LYS A 99 4.85 25.95 0.13
C LYS A 99 3.98 24.72 0.45
N ALA A 100 4.46 23.52 0.13
CA ALA A 100 3.81 22.25 0.44
C ALA A 100 3.75 21.94 1.94
N LEU A 101 4.72 22.41 2.75
CA LEU A 101 4.70 22.26 4.20
C LEU A 101 3.81 23.33 4.87
N ALA A 102 3.78 24.55 4.32
CA ALA A 102 2.99 25.66 4.86
C ALA A 102 1.48 25.55 4.55
N ASP A 103 1.14 25.07 3.35
CA ASP A 103 -0.24 24.83 2.91
C ASP A 103 -0.33 23.49 2.15
N PRO A 104 -0.35 22.36 2.88
CA PRO A 104 -0.36 21.04 2.26
C PRO A 104 -1.64 20.79 1.44
N LEU A 105 -2.79 21.27 1.92
CA LEU A 105 -4.07 21.09 1.23
C LEU A 105 -4.14 21.90 -0.07
N GLY A 106 -3.75 23.17 -0.03
CA GLY A 106 -3.74 24.00 -1.24
C GLY A 106 -2.70 23.53 -2.25
N SER A 107 -1.54 23.05 -1.78
CA SER A 107 -0.49 22.49 -2.64
C SER A 107 -0.93 21.17 -3.28
N ALA A 108 -1.54 20.26 -2.52
CA ALA A 108 -2.10 19.01 -3.05
C ALA A 108 -3.22 19.29 -4.06
N ARG A 109 -4.15 20.20 -3.74
CA ARG A 109 -5.22 20.59 -4.68
C ARG A 109 -4.67 21.10 -6.01
N LYS A 110 -3.66 21.98 -5.98
CA LYS A 110 -3.02 22.50 -7.20
C LYS A 110 -2.29 21.42 -7.99
N ALA A 111 -1.60 20.52 -7.30
CA ALA A 111 -0.89 19.41 -7.93
C ALA A 111 -1.84 18.41 -8.60
N HIS A 112 -3.03 18.23 -8.05
CA HIS A 112 -4.00 17.26 -8.58
C HIS A 112 -5.05 17.89 -9.49
N ALA A 113 -5.24 19.21 -9.52
CA ALA A 113 -6.32 19.88 -10.23
C ALA A 113 -6.48 19.45 -11.70
N GLU A 114 -5.37 19.17 -12.39
CA GLU A 114 -5.34 18.74 -13.80
C GLU A 114 -5.44 17.21 -13.99
N HIS A 115 -5.32 16.45 -12.90
CA HIS A 115 -5.28 14.98 -12.91
C HIS A 115 -6.46 14.34 -12.16
N VAL A 116 -7.26 15.12 -11.44
CA VAL A 116 -8.54 14.64 -10.88
C VAL A 116 -9.38 14.22 -12.07
N PHE A 117 -9.69 12.93 -12.18
CA PHE A 117 -10.41 12.29 -13.28
C PHE A 117 -9.61 11.91 -14.54
N ASP A 118 -8.28 12.07 -14.60
CA ASP A 118 -7.53 11.44 -15.70
C ASP A 118 -7.54 9.91 -15.52
N PRO A 119 -8.23 9.13 -16.38
CA PRO A 119 -8.32 7.69 -16.24
C PRO A 119 -6.94 7.02 -16.38
N ARG A 120 -6.01 7.67 -17.08
CA ARG A 120 -4.65 7.17 -17.25
C ARG A 120 -3.86 7.20 -15.95
N VAL A 121 -4.11 8.20 -15.11
CA VAL A 121 -3.45 8.35 -13.81
C VAL A 121 -4.20 7.58 -12.73
N MET A 122 -5.54 7.52 -12.81
CA MET A 122 -6.38 6.92 -11.78
C MET A 122 -6.71 5.44 -11.98
N LEU A 123 -6.93 4.95 -13.20
CA LEU A 123 -7.36 3.55 -13.45
C LEU A 123 -6.25 2.68 -14.03
N LEU A 124 -5.43 3.25 -14.92
CA LEU A 124 -4.39 2.53 -15.65
C LEU A 124 -3.33 1.84 -14.76
N PRO A 125 -2.94 2.38 -13.58
CA PRO A 125 -2.03 1.67 -12.67
C PRO A 125 -2.58 0.32 -12.19
N TRP A 126 -3.90 0.17 -12.18
CA TRP A 126 -4.60 -1.04 -11.75
C TRP A 126 -5.02 -1.93 -12.92
N GLY A 127 -5.32 -1.31 -14.07
CA GLY A 127 -5.64 -2.00 -15.33
C GLY A 127 -6.74 -3.05 -15.17
N ALA A 128 -6.48 -4.26 -15.68
CA ALA A 128 -7.41 -5.39 -15.58
C ALA A 128 -7.63 -5.87 -14.13
N GLY A 129 -6.78 -5.50 -13.16
CA GLY A 129 -6.96 -5.84 -11.76
C GLY A 129 -8.22 -5.25 -11.13
N MET A 130 -8.76 -4.17 -11.70
CA MET A 130 -10.04 -3.57 -11.25
C MET A 130 -11.25 -4.41 -11.62
N LEU A 131 -11.13 -5.34 -12.57
CA LEU A 131 -12.23 -6.27 -12.90
C LEU A 131 -12.58 -7.15 -11.69
N ALA A 132 -11.65 -7.31 -10.76
CA ALA A 132 -11.89 -8.02 -9.51
C ALA A 132 -12.86 -7.30 -8.56
N VAL A 133 -13.22 -6.03 -8.80
CA VAL A 133 -14.30 -5.34 -8.08
C VAL A 133 -15.66 -6.00 -8.37
N PHE A 134 -15.84 -6.60 -9.55
CA PHE A 134 -17.09 -7.23 -9.95
C PHE A 134 -17.22 -8.68 -9.44
N VAL A 135 -16.35 -9.08 -8.52
CA VAL A 135 -16.32 -10.44 -7.96
C VAL A 135 -17.39 -10.59 -6.90
N THR A 136 -17.96 -11.79 -6.84
CA THR A 136 -19.06 -12.15 -5.94
C THR A 136 -18.66 -12.31 -4.47
N ASP A 137 -17.37 -12.36 -4.13
CA ASP A 137 -16.92 -12.44 -2.74
C ASP A 137 -16.97 -11.04 -2.09
N PRO A 138 -17.91 -10.80 -1.16
CA PRO A 138 -18.10 -9.50 -0.55
C PRO A 138 -16.93 -9.09 0.35
N VAL A 139 -16.17 -10.05 0.91
CA VAL A 139 -15.03 -9.76 1.79
C VAL A 139 -13.86 -9.23 0.98
N ILE A 140 -13.56 -9.87 -0.15
CA ILE A 140 -12.50 -9.42 -1.06
C ILE A 140 -12.86 -8.05 -1.67
N ALA A 141 -14.12 -7.87 -2.07
CA ALA A 141 -14.60 -6.59 -2.58
C ALA A 141 -14.46 -5.48 -1.53
N LEU A 142 -14.84 -5.74 -0.27
CA LEU A 142 -14.70 -4.77 0.81
C LEU A 142 -13.23 -4.41 1.07
N LEU A 143 -12.34 -5.40 1.13
CA LEU A 143 -10.89 -5.21 1.32
C LEU A 143 -10.31 -4.32 0.21
N LEU A 144 -10.67 -4.61 -1.04
CA LEU A 144 -10.28 -3.84 -2.21
C LEU A 144 -10.78 -2.39 -2.13
N VAL A 145 -12.07 -2.19 -1.88
CA VAL A 145 -12.68 -0.85 -1.79
C VAL A 145 -12.05 -0.04 -0.66
N LEU A 146 -11.89 -0.62 0.54
CA LEU A 146 -11.25 0.07 1.67
C LEU A 146 -9.80 0.45 1.35
N SER A 147 -9.04 -0.47 0.77
CA SER A 147 -7.64 -0.20 0.44
C SER A 147 -7.49 0.89 -0.62
N LEU A 148 -8.36 0.90 -1.63
CA LEU A 148 -8.41 1.95 -2.64
C LEU A 148 -8.83 3.29 -2.01
N LEU A 149 -9.89 3.32 -1.20
CA LEU A 149 -10.33 4.54 -0.52
C LEU A 149 -9.23 5.13 0.37
N LEU A 150 -8.52 4.29 1.10
CA LEU A 150 -7.38 4.72 1.92
C LEU A 150 -6.22 5.23 1.04
N GLY A 151 -5.87 4.51 -0.03
CA GLY A 151 -4.80 4.89 -0.96
C GLY A 151 -5.07 6.22 -1.67
N TYR A 152 -6.27 6.40 -2.22
CA TYR A 152 -6.68 7.66 -2.87
C TYR A 152 -6.93 8.77 -1.85
N GLY A 153 -7.43 8.45 -0.66
CA GLY A 153 -7.65 9.41 0.41
C GLY A 153 -6.36 10.12 0.83
N GLN A 154 -5.21 9.45 0.74
CA GLN A 154 -3.90 10.07 0.98
C GLN A 154 -3.60 11.24 0.02
N LEU A 155 -4.15 11.22 -1.19
CA LEU A 155 -3.93 12.27 -2.20
C LEU A 155 -4.60 13.60 -1.85
N VAL A 156 -5.57 13.58 -0.93
CA VAL A 156 -6.24 14.81 -0.46
C VAL A 156 -5.25 15.75 0.24
N VAL A 157 -4.25 15.18 0.91
CA VAL A 157 -3.27 15.94 1.72
C VAL A 157 -1.88 15.90 1.09
N ALA A 158 -1.55 14.86 0.33
CA ALA A 158 -0.22 14.68 -0.21
C ALA A 158 -0.12 15.07 -1.69
N VAL A 159 0.97 15.76 -2.03
CA VAL A 159 1.29 16.20 -3.40
C VAL A 159 1.75 15.03 -4.29
N ASN A 160 2.33 13.98 -3.71
CA ASN A 160 2.94 12.88 -4.48
C ASN A 160 1.90 11.80 -4.83
N THR A 161 1.45 11.78 -6.10
CA THR A 161 0.44 10.84 -6.60
C THR A 161 0.93 9.40 -6.66
N ALA A 162 2.04 9.16 -7.35
CA ALA A 162 2.43 7.84 -7.82
C ALA A 162 2.68 6.82 -6.70
N ARG A 163 3.13 7.26 -5.52
CA ARG A 163 3.61 6.36 -4.46
C ARG A 163 2.54 5.99 -3.43
N LEU A 164 1.50 6.81 -3.28
CA LEU A 164 0.57 6.71 -2.15
C LEU A 164 -0.60 5.76 -2.44
N TYR A 165 -1.26 5.92 -3.58
CA TYR A 165 -2.35 5.00 -3.95
C TYR A 165 -1.86 3.55 -4.13
N GLN A 166 -0.58 3.35 -4.47
CA GLN A 166 0.06 2.03 -4.62
C GLN A 166 0.01 1.18 -3.34
N TRP A 167 -0.30 1.75 -2.18
CA TRP A 167 -0.56 1.00 -0.96
C TRP A 167 -1.79 0.10 -1.07
N ALA A 168 -2.69 0.35 -2.02
CA ALA A 168 -3.80 -0.56 -2.34
C ALA A 168 -3.38 -1.77 -3.19
N ALA A 169 -2.15 -1.80 -3.73
CA ALA A 169 -1.70 -2.85 -4.66
C ALA A 169 -1.86 -4.28 -4.14
N PRO A 170 -1.59 -4.60 -2.86
CA PRO A 170 -1.78 -5.96 -2.36
C PRO A 170 -3.23 -6.41 -2.40
N ALA A 171 -4.16 -5.51 -2.10
CA ALA A 171 -5.60 -5.77 -2.18
C ALA A 171 -6.04 -6.02 -3.62
N VAL A 172 -5.56 -5.19 -4.55
CA VAL A 172 -5.82 -5.33 -5.99
C VAL A 172 -5.25 -6.64 -6.52
N ALA A 173 -4.01 -7.00 -6.12
CA ALA A 173 -3.38 -8.25 -6.53
C ALA A 173 -4.10 -9.49 -5.97
N LEU A 174 -4.53 -9.44 -4.70
CA LEU A 174 -5.30 -10.52 -4.08
C LEU A 174 -6.66 -10.69 -4.77
N ALA A 175 -7.36 -9.60 -5.04
CA ALA A 175 -8.63 -9.62 -5.74
C ALA A 175 -8.48 -10.11 -7.19
N ALA A 176 -7.45 -9.66 -7.91
CA ALA A 176 -7.14 -10.17 -9.24
C ALA A 176 -6.83 -11.69 -9.20
N ALA A 177 -6.10 -12.16 -8.20
CA ALA A 177 -5.80 -13.57 -8.04
C ALA A 177 -7.03 -14.44 -7.75
N SER A 178 -8.12 -13.89 -7.18
CA SER A 178 -9.33 -14.66 -6.90
C SER A 178 -10.18 -14.93 -8.15
N VAL A 179 -9.99 -14.15 -9.22
CA VAL A 179 -10.72 -14.33 -10.50
C VAL A 179 -9.95 -15.07 -11.57
N ILE A 180 -8.64 -15.20 -11.40
CA ILE A 180 -7.81 -15.93 -12.36
C ILE A 180 -8.14 -17.42 -12.26
N PRO A 181 -8.60 -18.06 -13.35
CA PRO A 181 -8.86 -19.49 -13.32
C PRO A 181 -7.57 -20.27 -13.00
N PRO A 182 -7.61 -21.36 -12.24
CA PRO A 182 -6.40 -22.08 -11.81
C PRO A 182 -5.48 -22.51 -12.97
N GLY A 183 -6.06 -22.85 -14.13
CA GLY A 183 -5.30 -23.24 -15.33
C GLY A 183 -4.39 -22.13 -15.89
N TRP A 184 -4.64 -20.87 -15.55
CA TRP A 184 -3.84 -19.72 -15.99
C TRP A 184 -2.82 -19.25 -14.94
N ALA A 185 -2.81 -19.82 -13.73
CA ALA A 185 -1.99 -19.33 -12.63
C ALA A 185 -0.49 -19.31 -12.95
N ALA A 186 0.03 -20.37 -13.58
CA ALA A 186 1.44 -20.46 -13.98
C ALA A 186 1.81 -19.39 -15.03
N ALA A 187 0.93 -19.18 -16.02
CA ALA A 187 1.14 -18.18 -17.07
C ALA A 187 1.14 -16.76 -16.49
N VAL A 188 0.21 -16.44 -15.59
CA VAL A 188 0.14 -15.13 -14.92
C VAL A 188 1.35 -14.91 -14.01
N LEU A 189 1.76 -15.89 -13.21
CA LEU A 189 2.97 -15.80 -12.39
C LEU A 189 4.22 -15.54 -13.24
N THR A 190 4.35 -16.26 -14.36
CA THR A 190 5.47 -16.07 -15.30
C THR A 190 5.44 -14.66 -15.91
N ALA A 191 4.28 -14.22 -16.42
CA ALA A 191 4.13 -12.87 -16.98
C ALA A 191 4.39 -11.77 -15.94
N HIS A 192 4.02 -11.98 -14.68
CA HIS A 192 4.30 -11.05 -13.59
C HIS A 192 5.81 -10.97 -13.26
N LEU A 193 6.48 -12.11 -13.11
CA LEU A 193 7.91 -12.19 -12.80
C LEU A 193 8.79 -11.63 -13.92
N PHE A 194 8.40 -11.86 -15.17
CA PHE A 194 9.13 -11.41 -16.36
C PHE A 194 8.52 -10.19 -17.03
N ASN A 195 7.68 -9.42 -16.31
CA ASN A 195 7.01 -8.26 -16.88
C ASN A 195 8.05 -7.24 -17.41
N PRO A 196 8.17 -7.04 -18.73
CA PRO A 196 9.15 -6.11 -19.29
C PRO A 196 8.79 -4.65 -19.01
N LEU A 197 7.55 -4.40 -18.56
CA LEU A 197 7.02 -3.11 -18.14
C LEU A 197 7.12 -2.90 -16.62
N ALA A 198 7.70 -3.86 -15.87
CA ALA A 198 8.06 -3.62 -14.48
C ALA A 198 9.14 -2.53 -14.46
N GLY A 199 8.72 -1.29 -14.23
CA GLY A 199 9.60 -0.13 -14.29
C GLY A 199 10.83 -0.29 -13.40
N ASN A 200 11.90 0.44 -13.71
CA ASN A 200 13.21 0.35 -13.04
C ASN A 200 13.21 0.89 -11.58
N GLY A 201 12.04 1.00 -10.94
CA GLY A 201 11.84 1.65 -9.64
C GLY A 201 12.24 3.12 -9.64
N ARG A 202 12.18 3.80 -10.80
CA ARG A 202 12.67 5.17 -11.00
C ARG A 202 11.75 6.22 -10.42
#